data_AF-A0A920DTW6-F1
#
_entry.id   AF-A0A920DTW6-F1
#
_cell.length_a   1.000
_cell.length_b   1.000
_cell.length_c   1.000
_cell.angle_alpha   90.00
_cell.angle_beta   90.00
_cell.angle_gamma   90.00
#
_symmetry.space_group_name_H-M   'P 1'
#
loop_
_entity.id
_entity.type
_entity.pdbx_description
1 polymer ?
#
loop_
_entity_poly.entity_id
_entity_poly.type
_entity_poly.pdbx_seq_one_letter_code
_entity_poly.pdbx_strand_id
1 'polypeptide(L)' 'MDRAFLEFYLAEGSPLENKFFKENPDKEYVVFCGVGGQGTLSTKTMKDMGIKNVKNITGGMAEWEKLKK' A
#
# COMPACT_ATOMS: atom_id res chain seq x y z
N MET A 1 -3.72 -1.60 -6.81
CA MET A 1 -4.25 -2.61 -5.87
C MET A 1 -5.30 -1.92 -5.04
N ASP A 2 -6.53 -2.41 -5.07
CA ASP A 2 -7.62 -1.79 -4.33
C ASP A 2 -7.58 -2.21 -2.87
N ARG A 3 -7.94 -1.29 -1.99
CA ARG A 3 -7.98 -1.51 -0.54
C ARG A 3 -8.87 -2.69 -0.14
N ALA A 4 -9.90 -3.02 -0.94
CA ALA A 4 -10.86 -4.09 -0.66
C ALA A 4 -10.23 -5.50 -0.60
N PHE A 5 -9.12 -5.72 -1.32
CA PHE A 5 -8.48 -7.04 -1.39
C PHE A 5 -7.09 -7.06 -0.74
N LEU A 6 -6.66 -5.96 -0.14
CA LEU A 6 -5.31 -5.79 0.39
C LEU A 6 -4.92 -6.89 1.37
N GLU A 7 -5.80 -7.19 2.32
CA GLU A 7 -5.59 -8.23 3.34
C GLU A 7 -5.43 -9.62 2.69
N PHE A 8 -6.20 -9.92 1.64
CA PHE A 8 -6.10 -11.20 0.94
C PHE A 8 -4.80 -11.34 0.15
N TYR A 9 -4.23 -10.24 -0.35
CA TYR A 9 -2.93 -10.27 -1.02
C TYR A 9 -1.76 -10.48 -0.05
N LEU A 10 -1.91 -10.10 1.22
CA LEU A 10 -0.85 -10.15 2.23
C LEU A 10 -0.95 -11.37 3.15
N ALA A 11 -2.16 -11.93 3.31
CA ALA A 11 -2.39 -13.09 4.15
C ALA A 11 -1.69 -14.34 3.59
N GLU A 12 -0.90 -14.98 4.44
CA GLU A 12 -0.30 -16.28 4.16
C GLU A 12 -1.36 -17.37 3.96
N GLY A 13 -1.23 -18.13 2.87
CA GLY A 13 -2.16 -19.21 2.52
C GLY A 13 -3.44 -18.72 1.84
N SER A 14 -3.59 -17.43 1.59
CA SER A 14 -4.71 -16.89 0.84
C SER A 14 -4.66 -17.36 -0.63
N PRO A 15 -5.80 -17.70 -1.27
CA PRO A 15 -5.84 -17.98 -2.71
C PRO A 15 -5.38 -16.81 -3.58
N LEU A 16 -5.44 -15.59 -3.03
CA LEU A 16 -4.97 -14.37 -3.68
C LEU A 16 -3.61 -13.92 -3.15
N GLU A 17 -2.92 -14.72 -2.34
CA GLU A 17 -1.63 -14.33 -1.76
C GLU A 17 -0.65 -13.87 -2.85
N ASN A 18 -0.12 -12.66 -2.67
CA ASN A 18 0.85 -12.08 -3.56
C ASN A 18 2.27 -12.29 -3.01
N LYS A 19 2.99 -13.25 -3.60
CA LYS A 19 4.35 -13.62 -3.20
C LYS A 19 5.35 -12.47 -3.28
N PHE A 20 5.07 -11.43 -4.06
CA PHE A 20 5.95 -10.27 -4.20
C PHE A 20 6.35 -9.65 -2.85
N PHE A 21 5.43 -9.58 -1.89
CA PHE A 21 5.71 -9.00 -0.59
C PHE A 21 6.63 -9.88 0.27
N LYS A 22 6.45 -11.21 0.22
CA LYS A 22 7.31 -12.17 0.94
C LYS A 22 8.70 -12.28 0.33
N GLU A 23 8.79 -12.22 -1.00
CA GLU A 23 10.05 -12.31 -1.74
C GLU A 23 10.89 -11.03 -1.64
N ASN A 24 10.27 -9.91 -1.22
CA ASN A 24 10.92 -8.60 -1.16
C ASN A 24 10.71 -7.89 0.20
N PRO A 25 11.06 -8.52 1.33
CA PRO A 25 10.71 -8.00 2.67
C PRO A 25 11.36 -6.65 3.00
N ASP A 26 12.47 -6.30 2.33
CA ASP A 26 13.25 -5.08 2.57
C ASP A 26 12.88 -3.92 1.64
N LYS A 27 11.97 -4.14 0.67
CA LYS A 27 11.57 -3.08 -0.25
C LYS A 27 10.75 -2.01 0.45
N GLU A 28 10.90 -0.78 -0.04
CA GLU A 28 10.00 0.31 0.30
C GLU A 28 8.73 0.24 -0.54
N TYR A 29 7.59 0.27 0.13
CA TYR A 29 6.28 0.28 -0.48
C TYR A 29 5.63 1.65 -0.32
N VAL A 30 5.23 2.26 -1.43
CA VAL A 30 4.55 3.55 -1.43
C VAL A 30 3.09 3.35 -1.81
N VAL A 31 2.20 3.71 -0.90
CA VAL A 31 0.76 3.64 -1.06
C VAL A 31 0.24 5.04 -1.38
N PHE A 32 -0.70 5.12 -2.32
CA PHE A 32 -1.36 6.37 -2.67
C PHE A 32 -2.86 6.13 -2.94
N CYS A 33 -3.65 7.19 -2.83
CA CYS A 33 -5.03 7.21 -3.32
C CYS A 33 -5.32 8.58 -3.96
N GLY A 34 -6.58 8.90 -4.29
CA GLY A 34 -6.91 10.19 -4.92
C GLY A 34 -6.45 11.40 -4.11
N VAL A 35 -6.80 11.46 -2.81
CA VAL A 35 -6.53 12.61 -1.91
C VAL A 35 -5.72 12.25 -0.64
N GLY A 36 -5.17 11.03 -0.57
CA GLY A 36 -4.32 10.55 0.54
C GLY A 36 -5.03 9.80 1.69
N GLY A 37 -6.32 10.05 1.96
CA GLY A 37 -7.03 9.48 3.12
C GLY A 37 -7.13 7.95 3.15
N GLN A 38 -7.60 7.33 2.05
CA GLN A 38 -7.67 5.86 1.95
C GLN A 38 -6.27 5.21 1.98
N GLY A 39 -5.27 5.89 1.42
CA GLY A 39 -3.88 5.43 1.46
C GLY A 39 -3.33 5.31 2.87
N THR A 40 -3.73 6.19 3.80
CA THR A 40 -3.35 6.10 5.22
C THR A 40 -3.86 4.81 5.86
N LEU A 41 -5.12 4.43 5.60
CA LEU A 41 -5.70 3.22 6.16
C LEU A 41 -5.03 1.96 5.60
N SER A 42 -4.82 1.90 4.29
CA SER A 42 -4.09 0.79 3.65
C SER A 42 -2.66 0.67 4.19
N THR A 43 -1.96 1.81 4.37
CA THR A 43 -0.61 1.83 4.96
C THR A 43 -0.60 1.25 6.37
N LYS A 44 -1.61 1.59 7.20
CA LYS A 44 -1.75 1.01 8.53
C LYS A 44 -1.95 -0.51 8.45
N THR A 45 -2.90 -0.98 7.64
CA THR A 45 -3.16 -2.41 7.45
C THR A 45 -1.91 -3.16 7.02
N MET A 46 -1.14 -2.64 6.06
CA MET A 46 0.12 -3.26 5.62
C MET A 46 1.14 -3.41 6.75
N LYS A 47 1.26 -2.39 7.62
CA LYS A 47 2.15 -2.45 8.80
C LYS A 47 1.66 -3.48 9.82
N ASP A 48 0.36 -3.48 10.11
CA ASP A 48 -0.26 -4.41 11.06
C ASP A 48 -0.10 -5.87 10.58
N MET A 49 -0.03 -6.11 9.27
CA MET A 49 0.22 -7.41 8.65
C MET A 49 1.71 -7.75 8.43
N GLY A 50 2.63 -6.93 8.93
CA GLY A 50 4.06 -7.24 8.97
C GLY A 50 4.93 -6.63 7.87
N ILE A 51 4.38 -5.79 7.00
CA ILE A 51 5.18 -5.03 6.02
C ILE A 51 5.84 -3.84 6.72
N LYS A 52 7.16 -3.91 6.91
CA LYS A 52 7.92 -2.96 7.73
C LYS A 52 8.09 -1.60 7.08
N ASN A 53 8.49 -1.56 5.80
CA ASN A 53 8.80 -0.32 5.10
C ASN A 53 7.68 0.10 4.15
N VAL A 54 6.61 0.68 4.70
CA VAL A 54 5.48 1.21 3.92
C VAL A 54 5.15 2.66 4.30
N LYS A 55 4.93 3.49 3.27
CA LYS A 55 4.66 4.94 3.38
C LYS A 55 3.42 5.32 2.58
N ASN A 56 2.72 6.35 3.02
CA ASN A 56 1.60 6.96 2.30
C ASN A 56 2.02 8.28 1.65
N ILE A 57 1.62 8.53 0.41
CA ILE A 57 1.77 9.85 -0.22
C ILE A 57 0.69 10.79 0.32
N THR A 58 1.13 11.85 1.00
CA THR A 58 0.22 12.91 1.48
C THR A 58 -0.31 13.70 0.29
N GLY A 59 -1.62 14.00 0.31
CA GLY A 59 -2.28 14.70 -0.80
C GLY A 59 -2.60 13.84 -2.02
N GLY A 60 -2.08 12.60 -2.07
CA GLY A 60 -2.41 11.62 -3.10
C GLY A 60 -2.06 12.07 -4.52
N MET A 61 -2.77 11.50 -5.49
CA MET A 61 -2.59 11.87 -6.91
C MET A 61 -2.96 13.32 -7.19
N ALA A 62 -3.92 13.89 -6.44
CA ALA A 62 -4.35 15.27 -6.65
C ALA A 62 -3.20 16.29 -6.46
N GLU A 63 -2.36 16.10 -5.45
CA GLU A 63 -1.15 16.94 -5.27
C GLU A 63 -0.06 16.59 -6.29
N TRP A 64 0.08 15.32 -6.67
CA TRP A 64 1.04 14.91 -7.67
C TRP A 64 0.79 15.59 -9.04
N GLU A 65 -0.45 15.67 -9.48
CA GLU A 65 -0.82 16.34 -10.74
C GLU A 65 -0.49 17.84 -10.73
N LYS A 66 -0.61 18.52 -9.57
CA LYS A 66 -0.24 19.94 -9.44
C LYS A 66 1.27 20.19 -9.62
N LEU A 67 2.09 19.17 -9.39
CA LEU A 67 3.56 19.25 -9.51
C LEU A 67 4.05 18.95 -10.92
N LYS A 68 3.20 18.38 -11.80
CA LYS A 68 3.53 18.21 -13.21
C LYS A 68 3.51 19.58 -13.89
N LYS A 69 4.69 20.06 -14.26
CA LYS A 69 4.87 21.20 -15.17
C LYS A 69 4.57 20.78 -16.60
#